data_AF-A0A3N5QGU0-F1
#
_entry.id   AF-A0A3N5QGU0-F1
#
_cell.length_a   1.000
_cell.length_b   1.000
_cell.length_c   1.000
_cell.angle_alpha   90.00
_cell.angle_beta   90.00
_cell.angle_gamma   90.00
#
_symmetry.space_group_name_H-M   'P 1'
#
loop_
_entity.id
_entity.type
_entity.pdbx_description
1 polymer ?
#
loop_
_entity_poly.entity_id
_entity_poly.type
_entity_poly.pdbx_seq_one_letter_code
_entity_poly.pdbx_strand_id
1 'polypeptide(L)' 'MLRIAMISYHTCPLATLGGKDTGGMNVYVRELTRQLGKMGIHVDVFTRSQDDHVPHVLHELGYGNRVVH' A
#
# COMPACT_ATOMS: atom_id res chain seq x y z
N MET A 1 2.54 -3.57 -20.04
CA MET A 1 3.19 -2.94 -18.87
C MET A 1 3.00 -3.88 -17.69
N LEU A 2 4.04 -4.17 -16.90
CA LEU A 2 3.97 -5.11 -15.79
C LEU A 2 3.24 -4.47 -14.59
N ARG A 3 2.32 -5.22 -13.97
CA ARG A 3 1.60 -4.80 -12.76
C ARG A 3 1.58 -5.91 -11.73
N ILE A 4 1.88 -5.57 -10.48
CA ILE A 4 1.93 -6.51 -9.36
C ILE A 4 0.72 -6.28 -8.46
N ALA A 5 0.03 -7.37 -8.10
CA ALA A 5 -0.92 -7.38 -6.99
C ALA A 5 -0.17 -7.81 -5.72
N MET A 6 -0.11 -6.94 -4.73
CA MET A 6 0.55 -7.20 -3.44
C MET A 6 -0.52 -7.29 -2.36
N ILE A 7 -0.49 -8.34 -1.54
CA ILE A 7 -1.48 -8.53 -0.47
C ILE A 7 -0.82 -8.20 0.87
N SER A 8 -1.34 -7.18 1.54
CA SER A 8 -0.94 -6.74 2.88
C SER A 8 -2.19 -6.70 3.78
N TYR A 9 -2.76 -7.88 4.05
CA TYR A 9 -4.06 -8.01 4.69
C TYR A 9 -4.10 -7.47 6.12
N HIS A 10 -3.04 -7.70 6.90
CA HIS A 10 -3.05 -7.44 8.34
C HIS A 10 -3.07 -5.96 8.68
N THR A 11 -2.38 -5.12 7.90
CA THR A 11 -2.35 -3.67 8.13
C THR A 11 -2.10 -2.89 6.83
N CYS A 12 -2.67 -1.68 6.77
CA CYS A 12 -2.50 -0.79 5.62
C CYS A 12 -1.07 -0.20 5.62
N PRO A 13 -0.35 -0.19 4.48
CA PRO A 13 0.99 0.42 4.40
C PRO A 13 0.98 1.95 4.58
N LEU A 14 -0.19 2.58 4.50
CA LEU A 14 -0.40 4.01 4.75
C LEU A 14 -0.89 4.30 6.18
N ALA A 15 -1.07 3.28 7.03
CA ALA A 15 -1.44 3.49 8.42
C ALA A 15 -0.40 4.35 9.15
N THR A 16 -0.87 5.20 10.07
CA THR A 16 -0.02 6.10 10.84
C THR A 16 1.05 5.33 11.61
N LEU A 17 2.31 5.63 11.33
CA LEU A 17 3.45 4.96 11.96
C LEU A 17 3.45 5.18 13.48
N GLY A 18 3.75 4.13 14.25
CA GLY A 18 3.82 4.18 15.71
C GLY A 18 2.58 3.70 16.45
N GLY A 19 1.52 3.26 15.75
CA GLY A 19 0.38 2.56 16.35
C GLY A 19 0.64 1.07 16.64
N LYS A 20 -0.26 0.44 17.39
CA LYS A 20 -0.14 -0.93 17.95
C LYS A 20 0.20 -2.04 16.93
N ASP A 21 -0.19 -1.88 15.66
CA ASP A 21 0.05 -2.85 14.57
C ASP A 21 0.88 -2.27 13.40
N THR A 22 1.45 -1.08 13.56
CA THR A 22 2.17 -0.34 12.50
C THR A 22 3.67 -0.43 12.72
N GLY A 23 4.30 -1.40 12.06
CA GLY A 23 5.69 -1.75 12.27
C GLY A 23 6.54 -1.74 10.99
N GLY A 24 7.66 -2.48 11.03
CA GLY A 24 8.59 -2.55 9.91
C GLY A 24 7.98 -3.09 8.61
N MET A 25 6.93 -3.92 8.69
CA MET A 25 6.25 -4.47 7.51
C MET A 25 5.53 -3.40 6.69
N ASN A 26 4.85 -2.44 7.33
CA ASN A 26 4.16 -1.34 6.67
C ASN A 26 5.15 -0.47 5.90
N VAL A 27 6.27 -0.13 6.56
CA VAL A 27 7.37 0.63 5.95
C VAL A 27 7.96 -0.15 4.78
N TYR A 28 8.22 -1.45 4.96
CA TYR A 28 8.77 -2.31 3.91
C TYR A 28 7.87 -2.35 2.67
N VAL A 29 6.57 -2.62 2.84
CA VAL A 29 5.59 -2.67 1.75
C VAL A 29 5.51 -1.32 1.03
N ARG A 30 5.45 -0.22 1.79
CA ARG A 30 5.40 1.14 1.25
C ARG A 30 6.63 1.47 0.41
N GLU A 31 7.83 1.26 0.96
CA GLU A 31 9.08 1.59 0.27
C GLU A 31 9.34 0.66 -0.91
N LEU A 32 9.09 -0.64 -0.78
CA LEU A 32 9.22 -1.60 -1.89
C LEU A 32 8.32 -1.20 -3.07
N THR A 33 7.06 -0.90 -2.79
CA THR A 33 6.09 -0.44 -3.80
C THR A 33 6.57 0.83 -4.50
N ARG A 34 7.10 1.79 -3.74
CA ARG A 34 7.64 3.04 -4.30
C ARG A 34 8.84 2.81 -5.22
N GLN A 35 9.76 1.93 -4.84
CA GLN A 35 10.93 1.64 -5.69
C GLN A 35 10.53 0.89 -6.98
N LEU A 36 9.58 -0.06 -6.89
CA LEU A 36 9.03 -0.72 -8.08
C LEU A 36 8.36 0.28 -9.03
N GLY A 37 7.56 1.21 -8.50
CA GLY A 37 6.92 2.26 -9.29
C GLY A 37 7.93 3.17 -10.01
N LYS A 38 9.04 3.53 -9.35
CA LYS A 38 10.14 4.28 -10.00
C LYS A 38 10.79 3.51 -11.16
N MET A 39 10.81 2.18 -11.09
CA MET A 39 11.30 1.31 -12.17
C MET A 39 10.27 1.07 -13.28
N GLY A 40 9.09 1.71 -13.22
CA GLY A 40 8.01 1.53 -14.18
C GLY A 40 7.13 0.29 -13.93
N ILE A 41 7.26 -0.35 -12.76
CA ILE A 41 6.45 -1.50 -12.35
C ILE A 41 5.38 -1.00 -11.39
N HIS A 42 4.13 -0.96 -11.84
CA HIS A 42 3.02 -0.50 -11.02
C HIS A 42 2.58 -1.58 -10.03
N VAL A 43 2.21 -1.16 -8.81
CA VAL A 43 1.75 -2.06 -7.75
C VAL A 43 0.40 -1.60 -7.22
N ASP A 44 -0.51 -2.57 -7.09
CA ASP A 44 -1.76 -2.45 -6.34
C ASP A 44 -1.59 -3.21 -5.02
N VAL A 45 -1.61 -2.49 -3.91
CA VAL A 45 -1.52 -3.08 -2.57
C VAL A 45 -2.93 -3.26 -2.02
N PHE A 46 -3.37 -4.50 -1.91
CA PHE A 46 -4.65 -4.87 -1.31
C PHE A 46 -4.47 -5.03 0.20
N THR A 47 -5.24 -4.28 0.96
CA THR A 47 -5.30 -4.37 2.41
C THR A 47 -6.76 -4.48 2.84
N ARG A 48 -7.01 -4.83 4.09
CA ARG A 48 -8.38 -4.95 4.58
C ARG A 48 -8.99 -3.57 4.83
N SER A 49 -10.15 -3.26 4.25
CA SER A 49 -10.98 -2.13 4.72
C SER A 49 -11.43 -2.33 6.17
N GLN A 50 -11.27 -1.27 6.96
CA GLN A 50 -11.74 -1.21 8.36
C GLN A 50 -12.92 -0.26 8.56
N ASP A 51 -13.26 0.55 7.55
CA ASP A 51 -14.33 1.54 7.59
C ASP A 51 -14.84 1.80 6.15
N ASP A 52 -16.14 1.64 5.95
CA ASP A 52 -16.81 1.82 4.65
C ASP A 52 -16.77 3.28 4.14
N HIS A 53 -16.42 4.25 5.00
CA HIS A 53 -16.26 5.65 4.60
C HIS A 53 -14.86 5.97 4.05
N VAL A 54 -13.90 5.06 4.19
CA VAL A 54 -12.54 5.26 3.66
C VAL A 54 -12.56 5.01 2.16
N PRO A 55 -11.94 5.87 1.34
CA PRO A 55 -11.87 5.63 -0.10
C PRO A 55 -11.26 4.26 -0.41
N HIS A 56 -11.98 3.48 -1.23
CA HIS A 56 -11.55 2.15 -1.65
C HIS A 56 -10.21 2.15 -2.38
N VAL A 57 -9.82 3.26 -3.01
CA VAL A 57 -8.54 3.37 -3.73
C VAL A 57 -7.83 4.66 -3.32
N LEU A 58 -6.62 4.51 -2.76
CA LEU A 58 -5.72 5.63 -2.45
C LEU A 58 -4.51 5.61 -3.38
N HIS A 59 -4.03 6.81 -3.74
CA HIS A 59 -2.91 7.01 -4.66
C HIS A 59 -1.62 7.54 -3.99
N GLU A 60 -1.59 7.52 -2.65
CA GLU A 60 -0.54 8.15 -1.83
C GLU A 60 0.82 7.43 -1.89
N LEU A 61 0.87 6.22 -2.45
CA LEU A 61 2.13 5.51 -2.69
C LEU A 61 2.95 6.14 -3.82
N GLY A 62 2.36 6.97 -4.68
CA GLY A 62 3.04 7.65 -5.78
C GLY A 62 3.43 6.71 -6.95
N TYR A 63 3.99 7.27 -8.02
CA TYR A 63 4.45 6.52 -9.21
C TYR A 63 3.37 5.62 -9.85
N GLY A 64 2.11 6.04 -9.80
CA GLY A 64 0.97 5.26 -10.31
C GLY A 64 0.61 4.03 -9.48
N ASN A 65 1.20 3.87 -8.29
CA ASN A 65 0.84 2.81 -7.34
C ASN A 65 -0.44 3.15 -6.58
N ARG A 66 -1.12 2.12 -6.09
CA ARG A 66 -2.41 2.25 -5.40
C ARG A 66 -2.45 1.40 -4.13
N VAL A 67 -3.17 1.87 -3.13
CA VAL A 67 -3.69 1.04 -2.04
C VAL A 67 -5.16 0.80 -2.31
N VAL A 68 -5.60 -0.44 -2.23
CA VAL A 68 -6.99 -0.86 -2.38
C VAL A 68 -7.45 -1.43 -1.04
N HIS A 69 -8.51 -0.85 -0.47
CA HIS A 69 -9.13 -1.27 0.79
C HIS A 69 -10.36 -2.16 0.56
#